data_AF-A0A0B2SI56-F1
#
_entry.id   AF-A0A0B2SI56-F1
#
_cell.length_a   1.000
_cell.length_b   1.000
_cell.length_c   1.000
_cell.angle_alpha   90.00
_cell.angle_beta   90.00
_cell.angle_gamma   90.00
#
_symmetry.space_group_name_H-M   'P 1'
#
loop_
_entity.id
_entity.type
_entity.pdbx_description
1 polymer ?
#
loop_
_entity_poly.entity_id
_entity_poly.type
_entity_poly.pdbx_seq_one_letter_code
_entity_poly.pdbx_strand_id
1 'polypeptide(L)'
;MVCFSFRNPEVLLRDVGSTMGFVVSSLDASQEAYVVLERNGVGTVRRASTYERLSRFRLNRLWVRGLWACMNLGYVLTYSPAPSPSPSLRVWDIEQAIGRLCVTLGVRAGYVNSLVANDRHVSISSNDNNINLLDFGVQDP
;
A
#
# COMPACT_ATOMS: atom_id res chain seq x y z
N MET A 1 -0.49 -3.42 15.33
CA MET A 1 0.28 -4.40 14.53
C MET A 1 1.21 -5.07 15.49
N VAL A 2 1.08 -6.38 15.63
CA VAL A 2 1.81 -7.16 16.63
C VAL A 2 2.80 -8.04 15.88
N CYS A 3 4.02 -8.16 16.42
CA CYS A 3 5.02 -9.06 15.89
C CYS A 3 5.50 -10.01 16.98
N PHE A 4 5.56 -11.28 16.63
CA PHE A 4 5.94 -12.37 17.52
C PHE A 4 7.17 -13.08 16.95
N SER A 5 7.91 -13.75 17.82
CA SER A 5 8.98 -14.63 17.36
C SER A 5 8.38 -15.83 16.62
N PHE A 6 8.80 -16.05 15.38
CA PHE A 6 8.42 -17.25 14.64
C PHE A 6 8.90 -18.53 15.34
N ARG A 7 10.03 -18.47 16.05
CA ARG A 7 10.58 -19.63 16.79
C ARG A 7 9.90 -19.86 18.13
N ASN A 8 9.26 -18.83 18.71
CA ASN A 8 8.48 -18.93 19.93
C ASN A 8 7.33 -17.90 19.91
N PRO A 9 6.14 -18.27 19.42
CA PRO A 9 5.02 -17.34 19.24
C PRO A 9 4.51 -16.67 20.52
N GLU A 10 4.87 -17.20 21.71
CA GLU A 10 4.53 -16.57 22.99
C GLU A 10 5.35 -15.29 23.26
N VAL A 11 6.50 -15.16 22.60
CA VAL A 11 7.36 -13.98 22.74
C VAL A 11 6.87 -12.88 21.81
N LEU A 12 6.24 -11.87 22.41
CA LEU A 12 5.94 -10.59 21.78
C LEU A 12 7.24 -9.82 21.53
N LEU A 13 7.63 -9.69 20.26
CA LEU A 13 8.78 -8.87 19.86
C LEU A 13 8.42 -7.39 19.87
N ARG A 14 7.20 -7.05 19.42
CA ARG A 14 6.72 -5.67 19.41
C ARG A 14 5.22 -5.56 19.25
N ASP A 15 4.63 -4.54 19.88
CA ASP A 15 3.28 -4.08 19.62
C ASP A 15 3.31 -2.61 19.15
N VAL A 16 2.88 -2.38 17.92
CA VAL A 16 2.79 -1.05 17.30
C VAL A 16 1.32 -0.69 17.15
N GLY A 17 0.81 0.13 18.06
CA GLY A 17 -0.54 0.69 17.99
C GLY A 17 -0.69 1.78 16.93
N SER A 18 -1.92 1.99 16.47
CA SER A 18 -2.35 3.22 15.81
C SER A 18 -3.56 3.77 16.55
N THR A 19 -3.57 5.07 16.83
CA THR A 19 -4.68 5.75 17.49
C THR A 19 -5.95 5.80 16.64
N MET A 20 -5.81 5.68 15.33
CA MET A 20 -6.92 5.71 14.37
C MET A 20 -7.21 4.33 13.76
N GLY A 21 -6.39 3.33 14.09
CA GLY A 21 -6.43 2.01 13.49
C GLY A 21 -5.80 1.96 12.09
N PHE A 22 -5.58 0.73 11.63
CA PHE A 22 -5.00 0.44 10.32
C PHE A 22 -6.08 0.10 9.28
N VAL A 23 -5.75 0.24 8.00
CA VAL A 23 -6.54 -0.30 6.90
C VAL A 23 -6.06 -1.71 6.58
N VAL A 24 -6.95 -2.68 6.74
CA VAL A 24 -6.59 -4.12 6.70
C VAL A 24 -6.04 -4.53 5.33
N SER A 25 -6.64 -4.05 4.24
CA SER A 25 -6.25 -4.36 2.85
C SER A 25 -5.02 -3.60 2.35
N SER A 26 -4.29 -2.92 3.23
CA SER A 26 -3.20 -2.00 2.85
C SER A 26 -1.86 -2.34 3.49
N LEU A 27 -1.75 -3.53 4.09
CA LEU A 27 -0.50 -4.06 4.59
C LEU A 27 0.12 -4.96 3.51
N ASP A 28 1.39 -4.72 3.21
CA ASP A 28 2.19 -5.56 2.34
C ASP A 28 3.66 -5.52 2.78
N ALA A 29 4.46 -6.51 2.39
CA ALA A 29 5.84 -6.66 2.83
C ALA A 29 6.76 -7.19 1.73
N SER A 30 8.01 -6.70 1.75
CA SER A 30 9.14 -7.29 1.07
C SER A 30 10.06 -8.01 2.07
N GLN A 31 11.20 -8.52 1.59
CA GLN A 31 12.19 -9.16 2.46
C GLN A 31 12.75 -8.20 3.53
N GLU A 32 12.85 -6.90 3.23
CA GLU A 32 13.53 -5.94 4.10
C GLU A 32 12.59 -4.97 4.84
N ALA A 33 11.40 -4.74 4.29
CA ALA A 33 10.51 -3.70 4.74
C ALA A 33 9.04 -4.09 4.59
N TYR A 34 8.18 -3.38 5.30
CA TYR A 34 6.73 -3.51 5.15
C TYR A 34 6.09 -2.14 5.11
N VAL A 35 4.96 -2.05 4.43
CA VAL A 35 4.11 -0.88 4.39
C VAL A 35 2.89 -1.11 5.27
N VAL A 36 2.48 -0.06 5.96
CA VAL A 36 1.21 -0.03 6.69
C VAL A 36 0.57 1.34 6.56
N LEU A 37 -0.74 1.36 6.33
CA LEU A 37 -1.51 2.60 6.23
C LEU A 37 -2.53 2.71 7.37
N GLU A 38 -2.57 3.90 7.95
CA GLU A 38 -3.50 4.26 9.01
C GLU A 38 -4.76 4.91 8.43
N ARG A 39 -5.88 4.80 9.17
CA ARG A 39 -7.17 5.37 8.74
C ARG A 39 -7.16 6.90 8.60
N ASN A 40 -6.15 7.57 9.16
CA ASN A 40 -5.93 9.01 9.02
C ASN A 40 -5.22 9.40 7.71
N GLY A 41 -4.93 8.44 6.83
CA GLY A 41 -4.27 8.64 5.52
C GLY A 41 -2.75 8.64 5.58
N VAL A 42 -2.13 8.32 6.71
CA VAL A 42 -0.67 8.22 6.81
C VAL A 42 -0.23 6.81 6.40
N GLY A 43 0.56 6.73 5.33
CA GLY A 43 1.29 5.53 4.96
C GLY A 43 2.72 5.59 5.48
N THR A 44 3.20 4.49 6.05
CA THR A 44 4.58 4.36 6.51
C THR A 44 5.19 3.09 5.98
N VAL A 45 6.41 3.20 5.46
CA VAL A 45 7.28 2.06 5.16
C VAL A 45 8.28 1.93 6.30
N ARG A 46 8.43 0.72 6.80
CA ARG A 46 9.27 0.42 7.96
C ARG A 46 10.16 -0.78 7.68
N ARG A 47 11.39 -0.74 8.21
CA ARG A 47 12.30 -1.87 8.16
C ARG A 47 11.70 -3.03 8.97
N ALA A 48 11.63 -4.22 8.39
CA ALA A 48 10.99 -5.38 9.02
C ALA A 48 11.70 -5.81 10.31
N SER A 49 13.04 -5.71 10.35
CA SER A 49 13.84 -6.14 11.50
C SER A 49 13.86 -5.14 12.67
N THR A 50 13.79 -3.84 12.40
CA THR A 50 13.96 -2.79 13.44
C THR A 50 12.74 -1.91 13.66
N TYR A 51 11.74 -1.97 12.76
CA TYR A 51 10.55 -1.11 12.71
C TYR A 51 10.87 0.38 12.52
N GLU A 52 12.13 0.69 12.23
CA GLU A 52 12.55 2.03 11.87
C GLU A 52 11.78 2.48 10.64
N ARG A 53 11.29 3.73 10.67
CA ARG A 53 10.57 4.31 9.55
C ARG A 53 11.56 4.67 8.44
N LEU A 54 11.45 3.97 7.31
CA LEU A 54 12.24 4.22 6.11
C LEU A 54 11.63 5.35 5.27
N SER A 55 10.29 5.33 5.11
CA SER A 55 9.58 6.34 4.33
C SER A 55 8.19 6.63 4.90
N ARG A 56 7.63 7.79 4.53
CA ARG A 56 6.28 8.23 4.87
C ARG A 56 5.64 8.99 3.74
N PHE A 57 4.39 8.67 3.44
CA PHE A 57 3.56 9.42 2.50
C PHE A 57 2.16 9.68 3.09
N ARG A 58 1.40 10.57 2.45
CA ARG A 58 0.06 10.97 2.90
C ARG A 58 -0.95 10.88 1.78
N LEU A 59 -2.05 10.19 2.06
CA LEU A 59 -3.26 10.17 1.24
C LEU A 59 -4.30 11.12 1.84
N ASN A 60 -5.21 11.59 1.00
CA ASN A 60 -6.43 12.21 1.51
C ASN A 60 -7.24 11.16 2.28
N ARG A 61 -7.74 11.53 3.47
CA ARG A 61 -8.54 10.63 4.33
C ARG A 61 -9.75 10.04 3.63
N LEU A 62 -10.34 10.76 2.69
CA LEU A 62 -11.50 10.30 1.92
C LEU A 62 -11.17 9.08 1.04
N TRP A 63 -9.89 8.89 0.70
CA TRP A 63 -9.43 7.81 -0.18
C TRP A 63 -9.17 6.51 0.56
N VAL A 64 -9.15 6.55 1.89
CA VAL A 64 -8.65 5.47 2.74
C VAL A 64 -9.69 4.34 2.92
N ARG A 65 -10.97 4.64 2.70
CA ARG A 65 -12.05 3.66 2.81
C ARG A 65 -11.96 2.63 1.68
N GLY A 66 -11.68 1.37 2.05
CA GLY A 66 -11.51 0.28 1.08
C GLY A 66 -10.20 0.35 0.28
N LEU A 67 -9.23 1.13 0.74
CA LEU A 67 -7.94 1.29 0.08
C LEU A 67 -7.16 -0.01 0.07
N TRP A 68 -6.56 -0.32 -1.08
CA TRP A 68 -5.61 -1.41 -1.25
C TRP A 68 -4.21 -0.85 -1.37
N ALA A 69 -3.21 -1.57 -0.85
CA ALA A 69 -1.82 -1.22 -1.07
C ALA A 69 -0.98 -2.45 -1.42
N CYS A 70 0.05 -2.24 -2.22
CA CYS A 70 1.02 -3.25 -2.59
C CYS A 70 2.41 -2.60 -2.64
N MET A 71 3.40 -3.25 -2.05
CA MET A 71 4.80 -2.89 -2.17
C MET A 71 5.40 -3.53 -3.41
N ASN A 72 6.19 -2.75 -4.15
CA ASN A 72 6.89 -3.25 -5.32
C ASN A 72 8.18 -2.46 -5.52
N LEU A 73 9.32 -3.12 -5.30
CA LEU A 73 10.65 -2.50 -5.38
C LEU A 73 10.72 -1.23 -4.50
N GLY A 74 11.20 -0.12 -5.05
CA GLY A 74 11.26 1.21 -4.41
C GLY A 74 9.92 1.96 -4.41
N TYR A 75 8.79 1.27 -4.65
CA TYR A 75 7.47 1.89 -4.72
C TYR A 75 6.46 1.26 -3.76
N VAL A 76 5.49 2.09 -3.37
CA VAL A 76 4.20 1.63 -2.85
C VAL A 76 3.11 2.04 -3.84
N LEU A 77 2.29 1.08 -4.23
CA LEU A 77 1.09 1.31 -5.01
C LEU A 77 -0.09 1.37 -4.07
N THR A 78 -0.99 2.34 -4.25
CA THR A 78 -2.24 2.44 -3.50
C THR A 78 -3.42 2.59 -4.45
N TYR A 79 -4.41 1.71 -4.34
CA TYR A 79 -5.64 1.78 -5.12
C TYR A 79 -6.82 2.17 -4.23
N SER A 80 -7.51 3.25 -4.62
CA SER A 80 -8.70 3.75 -3.93
C SER A 80 -9.94 3.43 -4.76
N PRO A 81 -10.84 2.55 -4.30
CA PRO A 81 -12.11 2.26 -5.00
C PRO A 81 -13.20 3.30 -4.72
N ALA A 82 -12.94 4.29 -3.86
CA ALA A 82 -13.93 5.26 -3.42
C ALA A 82 -14.56 6.00 -4.62
N PRO A 83 -15.86 6.29 -4.60
CA PRO A 83 -16.56 6.96 -5.70
C PRO A 83 -16.23 8.45 -5.84
N SER A 84 -15.61 9.05 -4.81
CA SER A 84 -15.13 10.44 -4.85
C SER A 84 -13.79 10.56 -4.11
N PRO A 85 -12.71 10.97 -4.79
CA PRO A 85 -12.59 11.18 -6.25
C PRO A 85 -12.70 9.85 -7.00
N SER A 86 -12.73 9.90 -8.33
CA SER A 86 -12.77 8.72 -9.19
C SER A 86 -11.77 7.64 -8.76
N PRO A 87 -12.13 6.35 -8.90
CA PRO A 87 -11.25 5.23 -8.62
C PRO A 87 -9.90 5.39 -9.30
N SER A 88 -8.84 5.28 -8.50
CA SER A 88 -7.50 5.64 -8.94
C SER A 88 -6.43 4.84 -8.24
N LEU A 89 -5.47 4.37 -9.06
CA LEU A 89 -4.20 3.84 -8.62
C LEU A 89 -3.21 5.01 -8.48
N ARG A 90 -2.43 5.01 -7.40
CA ARG A 90 -1.34 5.95 -7.15
C ARG A 90 -0.06 5.19 -6.90
N VAL A 91 1.05 5.69 -7.45
CA VAL A 91 2.38 5.12 -7.23
C VAL A 91 3.24 6.12 -6.47
N TRP A 92 3.74 5.68 -5.32
CA TRP A 92 4.57 6.45 -4.42
C TRP A 92 6.00 5.93 -4.49
N ASP A 93 6.94 6.79 -4.85
CA ASP A 93 8.37 6.54 -4.63
C ASP A 93 8.66 6.63 -3.13
N ILE A 94 9.26 5.56 -2.59
CA ILE A 94 9.55 5.40 -1.16
C ILE A 94 11.05 5.30 -0.87
N GLU A 95 11.92 5.60 -1.83
CA GLU A 95 13.37 5.54 -1.63
C GLU A 95 13.86 6.66 -0.70
N GLN A 96 13.07 7.72 -0.56
CA GLN A 96 13.34 8.85 0.32
C GLN A 96 12.52 8.78 1.61
N ALA A 97 13.01 9.46 2.67
CA ALA A 97 12.32 9.55 3.97
C ALA A 97 10.89 10.13 3.86
N ILE A 98 10.67 11.00 2.88
CA ILE A 98 9.35 11.52 2.49
C ILE A 98 9.03 10.92 1.12
N GLY A 99 8.02 10.07 1.08
CA GLY A 99 7.58 9.44 -0.15
C GLY A 99 6.92 10.44 -1.10
N ARG A 100 7.19 10.29 -2.40
CA ARG A 100 6.74 11.20 -3.45
C ARG A 100 5.69 10.51 -4.33
N LEU A 101 4.58 11.18 -4.59
CA LEU A 101 3.60 10.71 -5.58
C LEU A 101 4.19 10.92 -6.99
N CYS A 102 4.36 9.83 -7.74
CA CYS A 102 4.92 9.86 -9.09
C CYS A 102 3.86 9.68 -10.17
N VAL A 103 2.85 8.86 -9.92
CA VAL A 103 1.82 8.50 -10.91
C VAL A 103 0.45 8.52 -10.25
N THR A 104 -0.57 8.99 -10.99
CA THR A 104 -1.98 8.72 -10.71
C THR A 104 -2.65 8.20 -11.98
N LEU A 105 -3.17 6.98 -11.96
CA LEU A 105 -3.93 6.37 -13.06
C LEU A 105 -5.39 6.24 -12.66
N GLY A 106 -6.30 6.70 -13.52
CA GLY A 106 -7.73 6.44 -13.38
C GLY A 106 -8.03 4.99 -13.77
N VAL A 107 -8.52 4.19 -12.84
CA VAL A 107 -8.78 2.75 -13.05
C VAL A 107 -10.09 2.42 -12.37
N ARG A 108 -11.06 1.89 -13.12
CA ARG A 108 -12.33 1.42 -12.57
C ARG A 108 -12.31 -0.09 -12.42
N ALA A 109 -11.50 -0.59 -11.49
CA ALA A 109 -11.66 -1.96 -11.01
C ALA A 109 -12.83 -1.95 -10.02
N GLY A 110 -13.74 -2.92 -10.13
CA GLY A 110 -14.94 -2.99 -9.28
C GLY A 110 -14.63 -3.17 -7.79
N TYR A 111 -15.28 -4.13 -7.13
CA TYR A 111 -14.86 -4.48 -5.77
C TYR A 111 -13.58 -5.31 -5.86
N VAL A 112 -12.44 -4.65 -5.59
CA VAL A 112 -11.11 -5.27 -5.66
C VAL A 112 -10.99 -6.36 -4.59
N ASN A 113 -10.39 -7.47 -4.99
CA ASN A 113 -10.09 -8.61 -4.10
C ASN A 113 -8.58 -8.89 -4.00
N SER A 114 -7.77 -8.48 -4.99
CA SER A 114 -6.32 -8.60 -4.94
C SER A 114 -5.64 -7.51 -5.79
N LEU A 115 -4.44 -7.14 -5.36
CA LEU A 115 -3.56 -6.16 -5.99
C LEU A 115 -2.14 -6.72 -5.93
N VAL A 116 -1.53 -6.98 -7.08
CA VAL A 116 -0.18 -7.55 -7.15
C VAL A 116 0.62 -6.77 -8.18
N ALA A 117 1.85 -6.40 -7.84
CA ALA A 117 2.74 -5.68 -8.73
C ALA A 117 4.08 -6.42 -8.88
N ASN A 118 4.69 -6.27 -10.06
CA ASN A 118 6.03 -6.75 -10.36
C ASN A 118 6.65 -5.85 -11.44
N ASP A 119 7.90 -5.46 -11.23
CA ASP A 119 8.62 -4.53 -12.11
C ASP A 119 7.78 -3.25 -12.35
N ARG A 120 7.38 -2.94 -13.58
CA ARG A 120 6.54 -1.78 -13.93
C ARG A 120 5.04 -2.07 -14.04
N HIS A 121 4.62 -3.30 -13.77
CA HIS A 121 3.27 -3.78 -14.01
C HIS A 121 2.50 -3.98 -12.71
N VAL A 122 1.20 -3.76 -12.76
CA VAL A 122 0.28 -4.05 -11.67
C VAL A 122 -0.97 -4.73 -12.19
N SER A 123 -1.34 -5.82 -11.54
CA SER A 123 -2.58 -6.55 -11.77
C SER A 123 -3.57 -6.26 -10.65
N ILE A 124 -4.79 -5.87 -11.04
CA ILE A 124 -5.91 -5.67 -10.13
C ILE A 124 -7.01 -6.63 -10.53
N SER A 125 -7.35 -7.56 -9.65
CA SER A 125 -8.52 -8.40 -9.82
C SER A 125 -9.70 -7.84 -9.04
N SER A 126 -10.89 -7.95 -9.63
CA SER A 126 -12.15 -7.54 -9.02
C SER A 126 -13.22 -8.61 -9.21
N ASN A 127 -14.37 -8.40 -8.58
CA ASN A 127 -15.53 -9.29 -8.68
C ASN A 127 -16.29 -9.21 -10.01
N ASP A 128 -15.74 -8.53 -11.03
CA ASP A 128 -16.33 -8.33 -12.35
C ASP A 128 -15.81 -9.34 -13.39
N ASN A 129 -15.19 -10.43 -12.93
CA ASN A 129 -14.53 -11.46 -13.74
C ASN A 129 -13.38 -10.97 -14.62
N ASN A 130 -12.87 -9.76 -14.37
CA ASN A 130 -11.73 -9.20 -15.09
C ASN A 130 -10.47 -9.12 -14.22
N ILE A 131 -9.31 -9.21 -14.86
CA ILE A 131 -8.03 -8.81 -14.30
C ILE A 131 -7.53 -7.62 -15.11
N ASN A 132 -7.42 -6.47 -14.46
CA ASN A 132 -6.89 -5.26 -15.06
C ASN A 132 -5.36 -5.30 -14.94
N LEU A 133 -4.65 -5.37 -16.06
CA LEU A 133 -3.20 -5.25 -16.12
C LEU A 133 -2.84 -3.83 -16.55
N LEU A 134 -2.08 -3.12 -15.71
CA LEU A 134 -1.68 -1.75 -15.94
C LEU A 134 -0.15 -1.65 -15.92
N ASP A 135 0.37 -0.74 -16.72
CA ASP A 135 1.78 -0.40 -16.77
C ASP A 135 1.95 1.05 -16.28
N PHE A 136 2.63 1.24 -15.14
CA PHE A 136 2.85 2.56 -14.56
C PHE A 136 4.16 3.21 -15.01
N GLY A 137 4.96 2.52 -15.84
CA GLY A 137 6.17 3.05 -16.47
C GLY A 137 5.91 3.79 -17.78
N VAL A 138 4.74 3.61 -18.41
CA VAL A 138 4.33 4.42 -19.57
C VAL A 138 3.73 5.72 -19.05
N GLN A 139 4.57 6.73 -18.83
CA GLN A 139 4.10 8.12 -18.78
C GLN A 139 4.31 8.71 -20.17
N ASP A 140 3.24 8.84 -20.97
CA ASP A 140 3.27 9.78 -22.09
C ASP A 140 3.04 11.21 -21.52
N PRO A 141 3.80 12.22 -21.99
CA PRO A 141 3.71 13.62 -21.55
C PRO A 141 2.32 14.26 -21.72
#